data_AF-A0A816HHQ6-F1
#
_entry.id   AF-A0A816HHQ6-F1
#
_cell.length_a   1.000
_cell.length_b   1.000
_cell.length_c   1.000
_cell.angle_alpha   90.00
_cell.angle_beta   90.00
_cell.angle_gamma   90.00
#
_symmetry.space_group_name_H-M   'P 1'
#
loop_
_entity.id
_entity.type
_entity.pdbx_description
1 polymer ?
#
loop_
_entity_poly.entity_id
_entity_poly.type
_entity_poly.pdbx_seq_one_letter_code
_entity_poly.pdbx_strand_id
1 'polypeptide(L)'
;MVNGFFGGCTPLDAILASTFDCLYNTTCLEVFANYFPDLNQTNFNWTVPLAFSNRKKVPLNILLTDLFVEEWSTEINYFTYFLKCSPKFCTYTETNQANVAYTITLLISLYGGLTIILRLISNYLINISLKVERRKFLTWIKQLNLFKLANERTHEDIEQQRIITRVYLILLT
;
A
#
# COMPACT_ATOMS: atom_id res chain seq x y z
N MET A 1 -9.18 -35.92 -7.62
CA MET A 1 -8.65 -35.44 -8.91
C MET A 1 -9.31 -36.27 -10.00
N VAL A 2 -9.79 -35.61 -11.05
CA VAL A 2 -10.46 -36.27 -12.16
C VAL A 2 -9.40 -36.86 -13.10
N ASN A 3 -9.55 -38.13 -13.49
CA ASN A 3 -8.54 -38.82 -14.30
C ASN A 3 -8.28 -38.08 -15.63
N GLY A 4 -7.01 -37.89 -15.98
CA GLY A 4 -6.61 -37.18 -17.20
C GLY A 4 -6.60 -35.65 -17.09
N PHE A 5 -6.95 -35.08 -15.94
CA PHE A 5 -6.76 -33.66 -15.62
C PHE A 5 -5.61 -33.50 -14.62
N PHE A 6 -4.66 -32.65 -14.96
CA PHE A 6 -3.50 -32.33 -14.13
C PHE A 6 -3.50 -30.85 -13.75
N GLY A 7 -3.17 -30.56 -12.48
CA GLY A 7 -2.97 -29.20 -12.01
C GLY A 7 -1.52 -28.76 -12.22
N GLY A 8 -1.32 -27.53 -12.68
CA GLY A 8 -0.01 -26.92 -12.90
C GLY A 8 0.10 -25.55 -12.25
N CYS A 9 1.31 -24.99 -12.23
CA CYS A 9 1.54 -23.63 -11.73
C CYS A 9 0.89 -22.56 -12.62
N THR A 10 0.79 -22.83 -13.92
CA THR A 10 0.05 -22.00 -14.88
C THR A 10 -1.05 -22.81 -15.56
N PRO A 11 -2.11 -22.14 -16.09
CA PRO A 11 -3.14 -22.82 -16.87
C PRO A 11 -2.57 -23.57 -18.07
N LEU A 12 -1.54 -23.02 -18.72
CA LEU A 12 -0.88 -23.64 -19.86
C LEU A 12 -0.16 -24.94 -19.46
N ASP A 13 0.60 -24.93 -18.36
CA ASP A 13 1.28 -26.12 -17.86
C ASP A 13 0.29 -27.22 -17.47
N ALA A 14 -0.81 -26.82 -16.82
CA ALA A 14 -1.90 -27.73 -16.45
C ALA A 14 -2.53 -28.41 -17.68
N ILE A 15 -2.79 -27.63 -18.74
CA ILE A 15 -3.35 -28.12 -20.00
C ILE A 15 -2.36 -29.06 -20.70
N LEU A 16 -1.08 -28.68 -20.81
CA LEU A 16 -0.06 -29.48 -21.49
C LEU A 16 0.21 -30.83 -20.80
N ALA A 17 0.12 -30.86 -19.47
CA ALA A 17 0.24 -32.09 -18.70
C ALA A 17 -1.03 -32.95 -18.72
N SER A 18 -2.18 -32.38 -19.12
CA SER A 18 -3.46 -33.08 -19.16
C SER A 18 -3.65 -33.90 -20.42
N THR A 19 -4.30 -35.05 -20.28
CA THR A 19 -4.70 -35.93 -21.40
C THR A 19 -6.16 -35.74 -21.78
N PHE A 20 -6.98 -35.21 -20.88
CA PHE A 20 -8.43 -35.00 -21.04
C PHE A 20 -9.24 -36.26 -21.37
N ASP A 21 -8.73 -37.44 -21.00
CA ASP A 21 -9.42 -38.73 -21.23
C ASP A 21 -10.84 -38.77 -20.65
N CYS A 22 -11.07 -38.06 -19.54
CA CYS A 22 -12.37 -37.99 -18.88
C CYS A 22 -13.46 -37.33 -19.73
N LEU A 23 -13.11 -36.41 -20.65
CA LEU A 23 -14.08 -35.78 -21.55
C LEU A 23 -14.76 -36.78 -22.50
N TYR A 24 -14.20 -37.98 -22.61
CA TYR A 24 -14.71 -39.06 -23.46
C TYR A 24 -15.37 -40.20 -22.69
N ASN A 25 -15.53 -40.06 -21.37
CA ASN A 25 -16.14 -41.07 -20.51
C ASN A 25 -17.33 -40.47 -19.74
N THR A 26 -18.53 -40.97 -20.00
CA THR A 26 -19.78 -40.46 -19.40
C THR A 26 -19.81 -40.57 -17.88
N THR A 27 -19.29 -41.66 -17.31
CA THR A 27 -19.17 -41.84 -15.85
C THR A 27 -18.19 -40.84 -15.24
N CYS A 28 -17.12 -40.52 -15.96
CA CYS A 28 -16.14 -39.55 -15.50
C CYS A 28 -16.67 -38.11 -15.58
N LEU A 29 -17.43 -37.79 -16.62
CA LEU A 29 -18.08 -36.49 -16.79
C LEU A 29 -19.10 -36.19 -15.69
N GLU A 30 -19.83 -37.21 -15.21
CA GLU A 30 -20.74 -37.06 -14.07
C GLU A 30 -19.98 -36.66 -12.80
N VAL A 31 -18.84 -37.30 -12.54
CA VAL A 31 -17.94 -36.92 -11.44
C VAL A 31 -17.37 -35.53 -11.64
N PHE A 32 -16.99 -35.16 -12.86
CA PHE A 32 -16.50 -33.83 -13.20
C PHE A 32 -17.56 -32.74 -12.97
N ALA A 33 -18.80 -32.97 -13.37
CA ALA A 33 -19.92 -32.06 -13.14
C ALA A 33 -20.23 -31.85 -11.65
N ASN A 34 -20.04 -32.88 -10.82
CA ASN A 34 -20.16 -32.75 -9.37
C ASN A 34 -19.10 -31.83 -8.75
N TYR A 35 -17.91 -31.72 -9.35
CA TYR A 35 -16.88 -30.76 -8.90
C TYR A 35 -17.17 -29.32 -9.34
N PHE A 36 -17.97 -29.13 -10.40
CA PHE A 36 -18.28 -27.83 -10.98
C PHE A 36 -19.81 -27.68 -11.13
N PRO A 37 -20.53 -27.35 -10.04
CA PRO A 37 -21.99 -27.36 -10.01
C PRO A 37 -22.65 -26.39 -11.00
N ASP A 38 -21.93 -25.36 -11.45
CA ASP A 38 -22.41 -24.43 -12.48
C ASP A 38 -22.59 -25.10 -13.86
N LEU A 39 -21.90 -26.21 -14.13
CA LEU A 39 -22.07 -26.97 -15.38
C LEU A 39 -23.41 -27.69 -15.45
N ASN A 40 -24.03 -28.01 -14.30
CA ASN A 40 -25.34 -28.65 -14.23
C ASN A 40 -26.49 -27.74 -14.70
N GLN A 41 -26.25 -26.43 -14.82
CA GLN A 41 -27.25 -25.49 -15.34
C GLN A 41 -27.39 -25.56 -16.86
N THR A 42 -26.42 -26.17 -17.54
CA THR A 42 -26.50 -26.42 -18.97
C THR A 42 -27.13 -27.78 -19.21
N ASN A 43 -28.29 -27.82 -19.89
CA ASN A 43 -28.93 -29.06 -20.37
C ASN A 43 -28.08 -29.71 -21.49
N PHE A 44 -26.84 -30.08 -21.19
CA PHE A 44 -26.01 -30.88 -22.09
C PHE A 44 -26.57 -32.30 -22.10
N ASN A 45 -27.13 -32.71 -23.24
CA ASN A 45 -27.51 -34.09 -23.44
C ASN A 45 -26.22 -34.90 -23.67
N TRP A 46 -25.66 -35.47 -22.60
CA TRP A 46 -24.39 -36.21 -22.58
C TRP A 46 -24.38 -37.52 -23.40
N THR A 47 -25.43 -37.76 -24.19
CA THR A 47 -25.61 -38.94 -25.04
C THR A 47 -25.15 -38.73 -26.49
N VAL A 48 -24.48 -37.62 -26.82
CA VAL A 48 -23.89 -37.46 -28.15
C VAL A 48 -22.81 -38.54 -28.36
N PRO A 49 -22.93 -39.41 -29.38
CA PRO A 49 -21.88 -40.36 -29.70
C PRO A 49 -20.67 -39.55 -30.11
N LEU A 50 -19.64 -39.54 -29.27
CA LEU A 50 -18.35 -38.97 -29.59
C LEU A 50 -17.77 -39.76 -30.77
N ALA A 51 -18.06 -39.29 -31.99
CA ALA A 51 -17.53 -39.80 -33.26
C ALA A 51 -15.99 -39.68 -33.38
N PHE A 52 -15.31 -39.42 -32.26
CA PHE A 52 -13.85 -39.35 -32.13
C PHE A 52 -13.23 -40.62 -31.51
N SER A 53 -14.04 -41.67 -31.28
CA SER A 53 -13.65 -42.93 -30.62
C SER A 53 -12.48 -43.69 -31.27
N ASN A 54 -12.13 -43.39 -32.53
CA ASN A 54 -11.06 -44.09 -33.26
C ASN A 54 -9.68 -43.42 -33.17
N ARG A 55 -9.52 -42.28 -32.48
CA ARG A 55 -8.20 -41.65 -32.33
C ARG A 55 -7.50 -42.20 -31.08
N LYS A 56 -6.27 -42.68 -31.28
CA LYS A 56 -5.40 -43.24 -30.22
C LYS A 56 -5.32 -42.28 -29.03
N LYS A 57 -5.19 -42.84 -27.82
CA LYS A 57 -4.86 -42.10 -26.59
C LYS A 57 -3.49 -41.43 -26.76
N VAL A 58 -3.48 -40.21 -27.25
CA VAL A 58 -2.27 -39.41 -27.47
C VAL A 58 -2.33 -38.26 -26.47
N PRO A 59 -1.24 -38.00 -25.72
CA PRO A 59 -1.21 -36.87 -24.80
C PRO A 59 -1.38 -35.55 -25.57
N LEU A 60 -2.08 -34.60 -24.94
CA LEU A 60 -2.53 -33.38 -25.60
C LEU A 60 -1.39 -32.50 -26.10
N ASN A 61 -0.23 -32.54 -25.44
CA ASN A 61 0.97 -31.82 -25.88
C ASN A 61 1.35 -32.14 -27.34
N ILE A 62 1.25 -33.40 -27.76
CA ILE A 62 1.54 -33.82 -29.15
C ILE A 62 0.45 -33.26 -30.09
N LEU A 63 -0.81 -33.32 -29.67
CA LEU A 63 -1.93 -32.80 -30.46
C LEU A 63 -1.85 -31.27 -30.66
N LEU A 64 -1.44 -30.53 -29.62
CA LEU A 64 -1.27 -29.08 -29.68
C LEU A 64 -0.08 -28.69 -30.54
N THR A 65 1.01 -29.45 -30.49
CA THR A 65 2.19 -29.19 -31.33
C THR A 65 1.82 -29.27 -32.82
N ASP A 66 0.94 -30.20 -33.19
CA ASP A 66 0.43 -30.31 -34.56
C ASP A 66 -0.65 -29.27 -34.92
N LEU A 67 -1.35 -28.71 -33.92
CA LEU A 67 -2.41 -27.70 -34.14
C LEU A 67 -1.85 -26.27 -34.31
N PHE A 68 -0.65 -25.99 -33.81
CA PHE A 68 -0.05 -24.64 -33.83
C PHE A 68 1.04 -24.46 -34.89
N VAL A 69 1.44 -25.52 -35.58
CA VAL A 69 2.42 -25.45 -36.67
C VAL A 69 1.68 -25.55 -38.00
N GLU A 70 1.38 -24.39 -38.60
CA GLU A 70 0.72 -24.33 -39.91
C GLU A 70 1.67 -24.77 -41.02
N GLU A 71 2.89 -24.22 -41.08
CA GLU A 71 3.96 -24.63 -42.01
C GLU A 71 5.37 -24.32 -41.44
N TRP A 72 6.34 -25.21 -41.66
CA TRP A 72 7.74 -24.94 -41.35
C TRP A 72 8.36 -24.10 -42.47
N SER A 73 8.56 -22.81 -42.26
CA SER A 73 9.33 -21.97 -43.18
C SER A 73 10.83 -22.14 -42.92
N THR A 74 11.61 -22.42 -43.96
CA THR A 74 13.08 -22.42 -43.92
C THR A 74 13.66 -21.00 -43.95
N GLU A 75 12.85 -20.01 -44.34
CA GLU A 75 13.18 -18.60 -44.31
C GLU A 75 12.45 -17.93 -43.14
N ILE A 76 13.23 -17.53 -42.14
CA ILE A 76 12.71 -16.86 -40.95
C ILE A 76 12.62 -15.36 -41.25
N ASN A 77 11.40 -14.87 -41.52
CA ASN A 77 11.14 -13.43 -41.70
C ASN A 77 10.10 -12.92 -40.69
N TYR A 78 10.58 -12.37 -39.58
CA TYR A 78 9.73 -11.79 -38.54
C TYR A 78 9.48 -10.27 -38.71
N PHE A 79 9.91 -9.66 -39.82
CA PHE A 79 9.82 -8.21 -39.99
C PHE A 79 8.39 -7.69 -39.87
N THR A 80 7.45 -8.34 -40.53
CA THR A 80 6.01 -7.97 -40.49
C THR A 80 5.40 -8.19 -39.10
N TYR A 81 5.87 -9.20 -38.37
CA TYR A 81 5.44 -9.45 -36.98
C TYR A 81 5.90 -8.32 -36.05
N PHE A 82 7.19 -7.96 -36.08
CA PHE A 82 7.72 -6.88 -35.26
C PHE A 82 7.12 -5.51 -35.61
N LEU A 83 6.85 -5.24 -36.90
CA LEU A 83 6.14 -4.03 -37.32
C LEU A 83 4.73 -3.93 -36.72
N LYS A 84 4.00 -5.05 -36.66
CA LYS A 84 2.66 -5.09 -36.08
C LYS A 84 2.68 -5.02 -34.56
N CYS A 85 3.70 -5.60 -33.93
CA CYS A 85 3.86 -5.68 -32.48
C CYS A 85 4.68 -4.52 -31.87
N SER A 86 5.03 -3.48 -32.65
CA SER A 86 5.69 -2.26 -32.18
C SER A 86 4.74 -1.06 -32.25
N PRO A 87 3.68 -1.02 -31.43
CA PRO A 87 2.84 0.17 -31.35
C PRO A 87 3.67 1.34 -30.82
N LYS A 88 3.59 2.49 -31.50
CA LYS A 88 4.29 3.72 -31.06
C LYS A 88 3.75 4.26 -29.73
N PHE A 89 2.51 3.93 -29.40
CA PHE A 89 1.83 4.37 -28.20
C PHE A 89 1.01 3.21 -27.64
N CYS A 90 1.18 2.93 -26.36
CA CYS A 90 0.35 1.99 -25.62
C CYS A 90 -0.65 2.79 -24.79
N THR A 91 -1.94 2.58 -25.04
CA THR A 91 -3.02 3.09 -24.19
C THR A 91 -3.54 1.97 -23.32
N TYR A 92 -3.52 2.19 -22.02
CA TYR A 92 -4.15 1.33 -21.03
C TYR A 92 -5.34 2.07 -20.43
N THR A 93 -6.45 1.37 -20.27
CA THR A 93 -7.62 1.88 -19.55
C THR A 93 -7.47 1.55 -18.08
N GLU A 94 -7.16 2.56 -17.27
CA GLU A 94 -7.27 2.46 -15.82
C GLU A 94 -8.75 2.43 -15.44
N THR A 95 -9.27 1.25 -15.11
CA THR A 95 -10.58 1.11 -14.46
C THR A 95 -10.45 1.48 -12.99
N ASN A 96 -10.06 2.74 -12.72
CA ASN A 96 -9.99 3.26 -11.38
C ASN A 96 -11.42 3.61 -10.95
N GLN A 97 -12.14 2.62 -10.43
CA GLN A 97 -13.37 2.89 -9.69
C GLN A 97 -12.95 3.74 -8.50
N ALA A 98 -13.33 5.02 -8.50
CA ALA A 98 -13.03 5.94 -7.41
C ALA A 98 -13.48 5.30 -6.10
N ASN A 99 -12.52 4.82 -5.32
CA ASN A 99 -12.82 4.02 -4.15
C ASN A 99 -13.24 5.00 -3.05
N VAL A 100 -14.55 5.18 -2.89
CA VAL A 100 -15.15 6.16 -1.96
C VAL A 100 -14.60 5.96 -0.55
N ALA A 101 -14.40 4.70 -0.15
CA ALA A 101 -13.77 4.34 1.11
C ALA A 101 -12.36 4.94 1.25
N TYR A 102 -11.52 4.82 0.21
CA TYR A 102 -10.17 5.40 0.20
C TYR A 102 -10.19 6.92 0.37
N THR A 103 -11.10 7.60 -0.33
CA THR A 103 -11.24 9.07 -0.24
C THR A 103 -11.63 9.51 1.17
N ILE A 104 -12.57 8.81 1.80
CA ILE A 104 -13.02 9.09 3.17
C ILE A 104 -11.87 8.84 4.16
N THR A 105 -11.16 7.71 4.05
CA THR A 105 -10.01 7.41 4.91
C THR A 105 -8.91 8.46 4.78
N LEU A 106 -8.65 8.94 3.57
CA LEU A 106 -7.66 9.99 3.32
C LEU A 106 -8.04 11.29 4.04
N LEU A 107 -9.29 11.74 3.92
CA LEU A 107 -9.76 12.96 4.61
C LEU A 107 -9.69 12.84 6.14
N ILE A 108 -10.10 11.70 6.69
CA ILE A 108 -10.02 11.44 8.14
C ILE A 108 -8.57 11.45 8.61
N SER A 109 -7.67 10.79 7.87
CA SER A 109 -6.25 10.73 8.20
C SER A 109 -5.58 12.11 8.15
N LEU A 110 -5.93 12.94 7.17
CA LEU A 110 -5.38 14.29 7.01
C LEU A 110 -5.86 15.21 8.14
N TYR A 111 -7.16 15.21 8.45
CA TYR A 111 -7.70 16.00 9.55
C TYR A 111 -7.14 15.58 10.91
N GLY A 112 -7.10 14.26 11.16
CA GLY A 112 -6.56 13.69 12.40
C GLY A 112 -5.08 13.99 12.58
N GLY A 113 -4.27 13.72 11.56
CA GLY A 113 -2.83 13.97 11.57
C GLY A 113 -2.50 15.45 11.76
N LEU A 114 -3.17 16.33 11.00
CA LEU A 114 -2.99 17.77 11.08
C LEU A 114 -3.28 18.29 12.50
N THR A 115 -4.39 17.86 13.10
CA THR A 115 -4.78 18.28 14.45
C THR A 115 -3.75 17.88 15.51
N ILE A 116 -3.23 16.65 15.43
CA ILE A 116 -2.21 16.15 16.38
C ILE A 116 -0.91 16.94 16.24
N ILE A 117 -0.45 17.15 15.00
CA ILE A 117 0.78 17.89 14.71
C ILE A 117 0.67 19.34 15.19
N LEU A 118 -0.44 20.03 14.90
CA LEU A 118 -0.66 21.41 15.35
C LEU A 118 -0.66 21.52 16.87
N ARG A 119 -1.26 20.56 17.60
CA ARG A 119 -1.22 20.56 19.07
C ARG A 119 0.21 20.39 19.60
N LEU A 120 1.00 19.49 19.02
CA LEU A 120 2.40 19.28 19.41
C LEU A 120 3.25 20.54 19.15
N ILE A 121 3.13 21.11 17.95
CA ILE A 121 3.86 22.33 17.57
C ILE A 121 3.44 23.51 18.45
N SER A 122 2.14 23.70 18.67
CA SER A 122 1.62 24.79 19.50
C SER A 122 2.18 24.74 20.92
N ASN A 123 2.12 23.56 21.57
CA ASN A 123 2.63 23.41 22.93
C ASN A 123 4.16 23.67 23.00
N TYR A 124 4.90 23.24 21.98
CA TYR A 124 6.33 23.49 21.87
C TYR A 124 6.65 24.99 21.68
N LEU A 125 5.92 25.67 20.80
CA LEU A 125 6.06 27.11 20.53
C LEU A 125 5.72 27.95 21.76
N ILE A 126 4.68 27.60 22.50
CA ILE A 126 4.30 28.29 23.75
C ILE A 126 5.43 28.17 24.77
N ASN A 127 5.95 26.97 25.01
CA ASN A 127 7.00 26.74 25.99
C ASN A 127 8.30 27.46 25.62
N ILE A 128 8.66 27.51 24.33
CA ILE A 128 9.79 28.30 23.85
C ILE A 128 9.57 29.79 24.08
N SER A 129 8.40 30.32 23.69
CA SER A 129 8.07 31.74 23.81
C SER A 129 8.17 32.20 25.26
N LEU A 130 7.57 31.45 26.19
CA LEU A 130 7.67 31.71 27.63
C LEU A 130 9.12 31.66 28.14
N LYS A 131 9.93 30.72 27.64
CA LYS A 131 11.35 30.59 28.03
C LYS A 131 12.20 31.75 27.50
N VAL A 132 11.89 32.27 26.32
CA VAL A 132 12.58 33.43 25.73
C VAL A 132 12.21 34.71 26.46
N GLU A 133 10.92 34.93 26.73
CA GLU A 133 10.44 36.11 27.43
C GLU A 133 10.96 36.16 28.88
N ARG A 134 10.96 35.03 29.59
CA ARG A 134 11.58 34.92 30.91
C ARG A 134 13.08 35.23 30.89
N ARG A 135 13.83 34.81 29.85
CA ARG A 135 15.25 35.16 29.70
C ARG A 135 15.44 36.65 29.48
N LYS A 136 14.65 37.28 28.60
CA LYS A 136 14.68 38.74 28.36
C LYS A 136 14.38 39.52 29.63
N PHE A 137 13.37 39.09 30.38
CA PHE A 137 13.02 39.69 31.67
C PHE A 137 14.15 39.53 32.70
N LEU A 138 14.74 38.33 32.81
CA LEU A 138 15.91 38.10 33.67
C LEU A 138 17.11 38.96 33.29
N THR A 139 17.38 39.15 31.98
CA THR A 139 18.48 40.04 31.55
C THR A 139 18.18 41.50 31.83
N TRP A 140 16.93 41.94 31.67
CA TRP A 140 16.50 43.30 32.00
C TRP A 140 16.58 43.56 33.52
N ILE A 141 16.14 42.63 34.37
CA ILE A 141 16.32 42.72 35.83
C ILE A 141 17.80 42.79 36.21
N LYS A 142 18.68 42.01 35.56
CA LYS A 142 20.12 42.09 35.82
C LYS A 142 20.73 43.44 35.44
N GLN A 143 20.15 44.13 34.45
CA GLN A 143 20.55 45.50 34.10
C GLN A 143 20.05 46.53 35.09
N LEU A 144 18.91 46.27 35.75
CA LEU A 144 18.38 47.07 36.86
C LEU A 144 19.17 46.84 38.15
N ASN A 145 20.50 46.80 38.09
CA ASN A 145 21.42 46.69 39.23
C ASN A 145 20.98 47.68 40.34
N LEU A 146 20.13 47.20 41.24
CA LEU A 146 19.41 48.03 42.20
C LEU A 146 20.33 48.51 43.32
N PHE A 147 21.51 47.89 43.42
CA PHE A 147 22.54 48.23 44.38
C PHE A 147 23.92 48.10 43.75
N LYS A 148 24.83 49.03 44.08
CA LYS A 148 26.24 48.96 43.69
C LYS A 148 26.87 47.62 44.09
N LEU A 149 27.85 47.16 43.30
CA LEU A 149 28.66 45.99 43.65
C LEU A 149 29.27 46.17 45.05
N ALA A 150 29.45 45.08 45.80
CA ALA A 150 29.94 45.15 47.18
C ALA A 150 31.27 45.92 47.34
N ASN A 151 32.11 45.92 46.31
CA ASN A 151 33.38 46.67 46.28
C ASN A 151 33.23 48.19 46.05
N GLU A 152 32.08 48.67 45.60
CA GLU A 152 31.81 50.09 45.30
C GLU A 152 30.82 50.74 46.27
N ARG A 153 30.41 50.02 47.33
CA ARG A 153 29.45 50.53 48.31
C ARG A 153 30.13 51.43 49.33
N THR A 154 29.48 52.57 49.56
CA THR A 154 29.82 53.48 50.65
C THR A 154 29.14 53.01 51.96
N HIS A 155 29.67 53.37 53.12
CA HIS A 155 29.10 52.98 54.42
C HIS A 155 27.62 53.42 54.56
N GLU A 156 27.31 54.60 54.02
CA GLU A 156 25.97 55.19 54.01
C GLU A 156 24.96 54.36 53.19
N ASP A 157 25.39 53.74 52.08
CA ASP A 157 24.55 52.87 51.25
C ASP A 157 24.12 51.61 52.02
N ILE A 158 25.01 51.08 52.87
CA ILE A 158 24.76 49.87 53.67
C ILE A 158 23.76 50.17 54.79
N GLU A 159 23.85 51.35 55.41
CA GLU A 159 22.89 51.78 56.42
C GLU A 159 21.49 52.00 55.81
N GLN A 160 21.40 52.64 54.65
CA GLN A 160 20.12 52.81 53.95
C GLN A 160 19.49 51.46 53.57
N GLN A 161 20.27 50.50 53.08
CA GLN A 161 19.77 49.15 52.79
C GLN A 161 19.21 48.44 54.03
N ARG A 162 19.86 48.57 55.19
CA ARG A 162 19.38 47.99 56.45
C ARG A 162 18.07 48.62 56.91
N ILE A 163 17.93 49.94 56.78
CA ILE A 163 16.71 50.67 57.15
C ILE A 163 15.54 50.24 56.25
N ILE A 164 15.74 50.24 54.94
CA ILE A 164 14.70 49.84 53.97
C ILE A 164 14.25 48.40 54.21
N THR A 165 15.19 47.48 54.48
CA THR A 165 14.87 46.07 54.77
C THR A 165 14.08 45.92 56.07
N ARG A 166 14.42 46.68 57.12
CA ARG A 166 13.69 46.66 58.39
C ARG A 166 12.28 47.25 58.26
N VAL A 167 12.14 48.37 57.56
CA VAL A 167 10.83 49.00 57.28
C VAL A 167 9.93 48.05 56.48
N TYR A 168 10.50 47.37 55.48
CA TYR A 168 9.77 46.39 54.68
C TYR A 168 9.27 45.20 55.52
N LEU A 169 10.09 44.68 56.42
CA LEU A 169 9.70 43.58 57.31
C LEU A 169 8.59 43.98 58.30
N ILE A 170 8.62 45.22 58.80
CA ILE A 170 7.57 45.75 59.71
C ILE A 170 6.25 45.96 58.97
N LEU A 171 6.29 46.40 57.70
CA LEU A 171 5.09 46.60 56.88
C LEU A 171 4.46 45.29 56.39
N LEU A 172 5.21 44.19 56.36
CA LEU A 172 4.76 42.88 55.88
C LEU A 172 4.16 41.98 56.99
N THR A 173 4.43 42.30 58.25
CA THR A 173 3.80 41.69 59.44
C THR A 173 2.53 42.41 59.84
#